data_AF-A0AAJ2JTR7-F1
#
_entry.id   AF-A0AAJ2JTR7-F1
#
_cell.length_a   1.000
_cell.length_b   1.000
_cell.length_c   1.000
_cell.angle_alpha   90.00
_cell.angle_beta   90.00
_cell.angle_gamma   90.00
#
_symmetry.space_group_name_H-M   'P 1'
#
loop_
_entity.id
_entity.type
_entity.pdbx_description
1 polymer ?
#
loop_
_entity_poly.entity_id
_entity_poly.type
_entity_poly.pdbx_seq_one_letter_code
_entity_poly.pdbx_strand_id
1 'polypeptide(L)'
;MSSDSTPEKQFKIAKKLLQDGVDGDKQAAKRAHEKLLRLRETQPHHALIEAYYGSSLALLSRDAVKLVEKEEKALESLEVLNQAVEMDPNEKEIRLLRGSVCLHLPESYFYSSRIAIEDFTFLLDRYQQDSNYLTHNQVRRVLRKLSKAYQNSGNPAKANEVSQRLASMYPKKKDD
;
A
#
# COMPACT_ATOMS: atom_id res chain seq x y z
N MET A 1 -30.10 19.53 9.73
CA MET A 1 -29.17 19.04 8.69
C MET A 1 -28.30 17.98 9.32
N SER A 2 -28.26 16.81 8.71
CA SER A 2 -28.02 15.52 9.36
C SER A 2 -26.53 15.25 9.60
N SER A 3 -26.17 15.09 10.88
CA SER A 3 -24.89 14.59 11.43
C SER A 3 -23.71 14.46 10.46
N ASP A 4 -22.90 15.51 10.33
CA ASP A 4 -21.52 15.33 9.90
C ASP A 4 -20.83 14.44 10.93
N SER A 5 -20.67 13.16 10.59
CA SER A 5 -19.95 12.22 11.43
C SER A 5 -18.51 12.69 11.58
N THR A 6 -17.94 12.58 12.78
CA THR A 6 -16.58 13.06 13.06
C THR A 6 -15.54 12.62 12.00
N PRO A 7 -14.47 13.39 11.79
CA PRO A 7 -13.47 13.07 10.77
C PRO A 7 -12.91 11.64 10.88
N GLU A 8 -12.79 11.08 12.08
CA GLU A 8 -12.35 9.70 12.30
C GLU A 8 -13.35 8.67 11.74
N LYS A 9 -14.66 8.94 11.86
CA LYS A 9 -15.70 8.08 11.28
C LYS A 9 -15.66 8.15 9.75
N GLN A 10 -15.53 9.35 9.19
CA GLN A 10 -15.37 9.52 7.75
C GLN A 10 -14.11 8.82 7.24
N PHE A 11 -13.01 8.89 7.99
CA PHE A 11 -11.78 8.21 7.61
C PHE A 11 -11.92 6.69 7.64
N LYS A 12 -12.56 6.11 8.67
CA LYS A 12 -12.88 4.67 8.69
C LYS A 12 -13.72 4.24 7.49
N ILE A 13 -14.71 5.05 7.10
CA ILE A 13 -15.53 4.79 5.90
C ILE A 13 -14.66 4.84 4.64
N ALA A 14 -13.79 5.84 4.51
CA ALA A 14 -12.88 5.98 3.38
C ALA A 14 -11.93 4.78 3.26
N LYS A 15 -11.37 4.29 4.38
CA LYS A 15 -10.53 3.08 4.41
C LYS A 15 -11.26 1.85 3.89
N LYS A 16 -12.52 1.67 4.29
CA LYS A 16 -13.36 0.56 3.82
C LYS A 16 -13.62 0.67 2.32
N LEU A 17 -14.01 1.85 1.84
CA LEU A 17 -14.22 2.09 0.41
C LEU A 17 -12.95 1.87 -0.41
N LEU A 18 -11.79 2.25 0.12
CA LEU A 18 -10.51 1.99 -0.54
C LEU A 18 -10.27 0.48 -0.66
N GLN A 19 -10.53 -0.28 0.41
CA GLN A 19 -10.41 -1.74 0.39
C GLN A 19 -11.37 -2.39 -0.63
N ASP A 20 -12.63 -1.96 -0.66
CA ASP A 20 -13.59 -2.42 -1.67
C ASP A 20 -13.09 -2.09 -3.11
N GLY A 21 -12.43 -0.94 -3.29
CA GLY A 21 -11.78 -0.56 -4.56
C GLY A 21 -10.55 -1.39 -4.92
N VAL A 22 -9.76 -1.80 -3.92
CA VAL A 22 -8.67 -2.79 -4.10
C VAL A 22 -9.25 -4.12 -4.57
N ASP A 23 -10.40 -4.52 -4.02
CA ASP A 23 -11.09 -5.77 -4.36
C ASP A 23 -11.87 -5.71 -5.69
N GLY A 24 -11.90 -4.54 -6.34
CA GLY A 24 -12.36 -4.36 -7.73
C GLY A 24 -13.54 -3.41 -7.91
N ASP A 25 -14.14 -2.87 -6.84
CA ASP A 25 -15.23 -1.90 -6.96
C ASP A 25 -14.69 -0.51 -7.35
N LYS A 26 -14.72 -0.23 -8.66
CA LYS A 26 -14.29 1.06 -9.23
C LYS A 26 -15.08 2.26 -8.66
N GLN A 27 -16.35 2.08 -8.30
CA GLN A 27 -17.15 3.16 -7.73
C GLN A 27 -16.80 3.38 -6.26
N ALA A 28 -16.43 2.33 -5.51
CA ALA A 28 -15.86 2.48 -4.19
C ALA A 28 -14.51 3.22 -4.23
N ALA A 29 -13.64 2.93 -5.20
CA ALA A 29 -12.38 3.65 -5.38
C ALA A 29 -12.58 5.17 -5.59
N LYS A 30 -13.54 5.57 -6.45
CA LYS A 30 -13.91 6.98 -6.65
C LYS A 30 -14.44 7.63 -5.39
N ARG A 31 -15.38 6.97 -4.70
CA ARG A 31 -15.95 7.47 -3.43
C ARG A 31 -14.91 7.57 -2.32
N ALA A 32 -13.94 6.66 -2.28
CA ALA A 32 -12.81 6.71 -1.35
C ALA A 32 -11.97 7.96 -1.63
N HIS A 33 -11.59 8.18 -2.90
CA HIS A 33 -10.81 9.35 -3.31
C HIS A 33 -11.49 10.66 -2.93
N GLU A 34 -12.77 10.85 -3.27
CA GLU A 34 -13.53 12.06 -2.93
C GLU A 34 -13.57 12.33 -1.42
N LYS A 35 -13.74 11.28 -0.61
CA LYS A 35 -13.74 11.41 0.85
C LYS A 35 -12.35 11.75 1.40
N LEU A 36 -11.31 11.11 0.86
CA LEU A 36 -9.93 11.32 1.29
C LEU A 36 -9.44 12.72 0.92
N LEU A 37 -9.85 13.24 -0.24
CA LEU A 37 -9.56 14.61 -0.63
C LEU A 37 -10.14 15.62 0.37
N ARG A 38 -11.43 15.48 0.75
CA ARG A 38 -12.06 16.34 1.77
C ARG A 38 -11.43 16.20 3.16
N LEU A 39 -11.03 14.97 3.52
CA LEU A 39 -10.33 14.72 4.77
C LEU A 39 -8.94 15.37 4.79
N ARG A 40 -8.23 15.34 3.67
CA ARG A 40 -6.92 15.99 3.49
C ARG A 40 -7.03 17.51 3.65
N GLU A 41 -8.07 18.13 3.08
CA GLU A 41 -8.33 19.58 3.22
C GLU A 41 -8.59 19.99 4.68
N THR A 42 -9.29 19.14 5.43
CA THR A 42 -9.63 19.42 6.84
C THR A 42 -8.57 18.94 7.84
N GLN A 43 -7.64 18.08 7.41
CA GLN A 43 -6.53 17.55 8.21
C GLN A 43 -5.20 17.52 7.43
N PRO A 44 -4.65 18.68 7.04
CA PRO A 44 -3.53 18.78 6.08
C PRO A 44 -2.18 18.21 6.57
N HIS A 45 -2.08 17.82 7.84
CA HIS A 45 -0.85 17.26 8.44
C HIS A 45 -1.02 15.81 8.92
N HIS A 46 -2.12 15.14 8.56
CA HIS A 46 -2.36 13.78 8.97
C HIS A 46 -1.76 12.79 7.96
N ALA A 47 -0.54 12.30 8.24
CA ALA A 47 0.24 11.43 7.36
C ALA A 47 -0.55 10.21 6.84
N LEU A 48 -1.35 9.58 7.69
CA LEU A 48 -2.15 8.43 7.27
C LEU A 48 -3.26 8.79 6.28
N ILE A 49 -3.91 9.96 6.40
CA ILE A 49 -4.91 10.44 5.43
C ILE A 49 -4.21 10.70 4.09
N GLU A 50 -3.03 11.31 4.12
CA GLU A 50 -2.18 11.52 2.94
C GLU A 50 -1.86 10.20 2.23
N ALA A 51 -1.43 9.17 2.97
CA ALA A 51 -1.11 7.86 2.40
C ALA A 51 -2.34 7.18 1.76
N TYR A 52 -3.50 7.27 2.41
CA TYR A 52 -4.73 6.73 1.87
C TYR A 52 -5.18 7.51 0.63
N TYR A 53 -5.06 8.84 0.63
CA TYR A 53 -5.30 9.68 -0.55
C TYR A 53 -4.41 9.25 -1.73
N GLY A 54 -3.09 9.12 -1.51
CA GLY A 54 -2.15 8.62 -2.51
C GLY A 54 -2.51 7.23 -3.03
N SER A 55 -2.97 6.34 -2.14
CA SER A 55 -3.44 5.01 -2.55
C SER A 55 -4.71 5.05 -3.39
N SER A 56 -5.62 5.99 -3.13
CA SER A 56 -6.82 6.18 -3.95
C SER A 56 -6.49 6.65 -5.36
N LEU A 57 -5.48 7.50 -5.52
CA LEU A 57 -4.96 7.93 -6.83
C LEU A 57 -4.43 6.75 -7.64
N ALA A 58 -3.72 5.80 -7.01
CA ALA A 58 -3.28 4.57 -7.68
C ALA A 58 -4.44 3.74 -8.22
N LEU A 59 -5.55 3.64 -7.48
CA LEU A 59 -6.76 2.95 -7.95
C LEU A 59 -7.42 3.69 -9.11
N LEU A 60 -7.49 5.03 -9.04
CA LEU A 60 -8.00 5.83 -10.15
C LEU A 60 -7.10 5.73 -11.39
N SER A 61 -5.78 5.65 -11.23
CA SER A 61 -4.84 5.37 -12.31
C SER A 61 -5.10 4.01 -12.94
N ARG A 62 -5.27 2.95 -12.13
CA ARG A 62 -5.62 1.59 -12.62
C ARG A 62 -6.90 1.62 -13.45
N ASP A 63 -7.91 2.36 -12.98
CA ASP A 63 -9.26 2.34 -13.53
C ASP A 63 -9.50 3.34 -14.68
N ALA A 64 -8.59 4.29 -14.89
CA ALA A 64 -8.69 5.26 -15.97
C ALA A 64 -8.64 4.60 -17.36
N VAL A 65 -9.26 5.24 -18.35
CA VAL A 65 -9.31 4.73 -19.73
C VAL A 65 -8.18 5.30 -20.57
N LYS A 66 -7.89 6.60 -20.42
CA LYS A 66 -6.88 7.32 -21.18
C LYS A 66 -5.50 7.10 -20.57
N LEU A 67 -4.51 6.76 -21.42
CA LEU A 67 -3.15 6.48 -20.96
C LEU A 67 -2.52 7.65 -20.19
N VAL A 68 -2.68 8.88 -20.69
CA VAL A 68 -2.16 10.09 -20.04
C VAL A 68 -2.71 10.24 -18.62
N GLU A 69 -4.02 10.04 -18.45
CA GLU A 69 -4.68 10.11 -17.14
C GLU A 69 -4.20 9.01 -16.18
N LYS A 70 -3.90 7.81 -16.70
CA LYS A 70 -3.31 6.73 -15.89
C LYS A 70 -1.95 7.16 -15.35
N GLU A 71 -1.12 7.72 -16.22
CA GLU A 71 0.24 8.11 -15.89
C GLU A 71 0.27 9.26 -14.88
N GLU A 72 -0.47 10.34 -15.14
CA GLU A 72 -0.58 11.50 -14.24
C GLU A 72 -0.96 11.07 -12.83
N LYS A 73 -2.01 10.25 -12.71
CA LYS A 73 -2.48 9.74 -11.41
C LYS A 73 -1.50 8.77 -10.74
N ALA A 74 -0.74 7.99 -11.52
CA ALA A 74 0.28 7.11 -10.97
C ALA A 74 1.47 7.89 -10.40
N LEU A 75 1.91 8.95 -11.11
CA LEU A 75 2.98 9.83 -10.65
C LEU A 75 2.55 10.61 -9.40
N GLU A 76 1.35 11.21 -9.42
CA GLU A 76 0.80 11.91 -8.25
C GLU A 76 0.66 10.96 -7.05
N SER A 77 0.20 9.73 -7.28
CA SER A 77 0.12 8.71 -6.24
C SER A 77 1.47 8.44 -5.59
N LEU A 78 2.54 8.28 -6.38
CA LEU A 78 3.89 8.05 -5.87
C LEU A 78 4.43 9.23 -5.06
N GLU A 79 4.24 10.45 -5.56
CA GLU A 79 4.66 11.67 -4.87
C GLU A 79 3.99 11.79 -3.50
N VAL A 80 2.66 11.67 -3.46
CA VAL A 80 1.86 11.73 -2.24
C VAL A 80 2.25 10.64 -1.24
N LEU A 81 2.47 9.41 -1.72
CA LEU A 81 2.86 8.29 -0.85
C LEU A 81 4.28 8.46 -0.28
N ASN A 82 5.20 9.04 -1.05
CA ASN A 82 6.53 9.39 -0.56
C ASN A 82 6.44 10.46 0.53
N GLN A 83 5.66 11.53 0.28
CA GLN A 83 5.42 12.57 1.28
C GLN A 83 4.80 12.00 2.57
N ALA A 84 3.84 11.08 2.47
CA ALA A 84 3.24 10.46 3.64
C ALA A 84 4.26 9.68 4.50
N VAL A 85 5.24 9.01 3.88
CA VAL A 85 6.35 8.36 4.61
C VAL A 85 7.29 9.38 5.22
N GLU A 86 7.55 10.52 4.58
CA GLU A 86 8.36 11.58 5.16
C GLU A 86 7.69 12.21 6.39
N MET A 87 6.36 12.36 6.36
CA MET A 87 5.57 12.90 7.47
C MET A 87 5.55 11.97 8.69
N ASP A 88 5.42 10.66 8.47
CA ASP A 88 5.52 9.65 9.54
C ASP A 88 6.25 8.38 9.05
N PRO A 89 7.59 8.34 9.18
CA PRO A 89 8.39 7.25 8.64
C PRO A 89 8.28 5.95 9.43
N ASN A 90 7.64 5.96 10.60
CA ASN A 90 7.48 4.81 11.48
C ASN A 90 6.07 4.22 11.43
N GLU A 91 5.10 4.89 10.83
CA GLU A 91 3.75 4.36 10.67
C GLU A 91 3.73 3.19 9.67
N LYS A 92 3.47 2.00 10.22
CA LYS A 92 3.46 0.73 9.47
C LYS A 92 2.45 0.73 8.35
N GLU A 93 1.29 1.36 8.55
CA GLU A 93 0.20 1.33 7.58
C GLU A 93 0.57 2.14 6.32
N ILE A 94 1.27 3.27 6.48
CA ILE A 94 1.76 4.08 5.36
C ILE A 94 2.73 3.27 4.49
N ARG A 95 3.71 2.59 5.10
CA ARG A 95 4.67 1.75 4.36
C ARG A 95 4.02 0.55 3.70
N LEU A 96 3.02 -0.06 4.34
CA LEU A 96 2.23 -1.12 3.73
C LEU A 96 1.51 -0.62 2.47
N LEU A 97 0.94 0.59 2.50
CA LEU A 97 0.27 1.20 1.36
C LEU A 97 1.26 1.53 0.24
N ARG A 98 2.32 2.29 0.52
CA ARG A 98 3.32 2.69 -0.47
C ARG A 98 3.98 1.49 -1.14
N GLY A 99 4.50 0.54 -0.36
CA GLY A 99 5.10 -0.67 -0.90
C GLY A 99 4.10 -1.51 -1.72
N SER A 100 2.82 -1.52 -1.34
CA SER A 100 1.78 -2.20 -2.14
C SER A 100 1.52 -1.52 -3.47
N VAL A 101 1.42 -0.19 -3.50
CA VAL A 101 1.21 0.56 -4.74
C VAL A 101 2.39 0.37 -5.68
N CYS A 102 3.62 0.59 -5.19
CA CYS A 102 4.85 0.41 -5.98
C CYS A 102 4.98 -1.00 -6.56
N LEU A 103 4.54 -2.04 -5.83
CA LEU A 103 4.59 -3.41 -6.34
C LEU A 103 3.72 -3.64 -7.59
N HIS A 104 2.63 -2.88 -7.75
CA HIS A 104 1.68 -3.03 -8.85
C HIS A 104 1.96 -2.11 -10.03
N LEU A 105 2.85 -1.13 -9.88
CA LEU A 105 3.24 -0.26 -10.98
C LEU A 105 4.18 -1.02 -11.95
N PRO A 106 4.07 -0.77 -13.27
CA PRO A 106 4.97 -1.35 -14.26
C PRO A 106 6.44 -0.99 -13.97
N GLU A 107 7.25 -1.98 -13.59
CA GLU A 107 8.64 -1.78 -13.21
C GLU A 107 9.48 -1.14 -14.33
N SER A 108 9.21 -1.51 -15.59
CA SER A 108 9.93 -0.99 -16.76
C SER A 108 9.77 0.52 -16.97
N TYR A 109 8.81 1.16 -16.30
CA TYR A 109 8.53 2.59 -16.41
C TYR A 109 8.79 3.33 -15.10
N PHE A 110 8.28 2.80 -13.99
CA PHE A 110 8.31 3.50 -12.70
C PHE A 110 9.51 3.15 -11.83
N TYR A 111 10.23 2.04 -12.11
CA TYR A 111 11.39 1.58 -11.32
C TYR A 111 11.12 1.50 -9.81
N SER A 112 9.87 1.22 -9.44
CA SER A 112 9.36 1.40 -8.08
C SER A 112 9.53 0.17 -7.18
N SER A 113 10.01 -0.96 -7.72
CA SER A 113 10.29 -2.18 -6.95
C SER A 113 11.32 -1.93 -5.85
N ARG A 114 12.28 -1.01 -6.04
CA ARG A 114 13.21 -0.60 -4.99
C ARG A 114 12.51 -0.02 -3.77
N ILE A 115 11.50 0.84 -3.97
CA ILE A 115 10.70 1.43 -2.88
C ILE A 115 9.88 0.35 -2.18
N ALA A 116 9.27 -0.55 -2.95
CA ALA A 116 8.55 -1.69 -2.38
C ALA A 116 9.46 -2.59 -1.52
N ILE A 117 10.67 -2.88 -2.00
CA ILE A 117 11.69 -3.64 -1.25
C ILE A 117 12.05 -2.92 0.05
N GLU A 118 12.31 -1.61 0.00
CA GLU A 118 12.62 -0.80 1.19
C GLU A 118 11.51 -0.91 2.24
N ASP A 119 10.26 -0.64 1.87
CA ASP A 119 9.14 -0.64 2.80
C ASP A 119 8.87 -2.02 3.40
N PHE A 120 8.88 -3.07 2.59
CA PHE A 120 8.66 -4.43 3.10
C PHE A 120 9.82 -4.93 3.95
N THR A 121 11.06 -4.55 3.64
CA THR A 121 12.23 -4.88 4.47
C THR A 121 12.13 -4.17 5.82
N PHE A 122 11.87 -2.86 5.83
CA PHE A 122 11.65 -2.09 7.05
C PHE A 122 10.58 -2.72 7.96
N LEU A 123 9.45 -3.12 7.38
CA LEU A 123 8.35 -3.73 8.13
C LEU A 123 8.75 -5.07 8.76
N LEU A 124 9.54 -5.89 8.07
CA LEU A 124 10.04 -7.16 8.58
C LEU A 124 11.13 -7.00 9.63
N ASP A 125 12.02 -6.01 9.47
CA ASP A 125 13.07 -5.71 10.44
C ASP A 125 12.46 -5.24 11.76
N ARG A 126 11.43 -4.38 11.70
CA ARG A 126 10.68 -3.98 12.90
C ARG A 126 9.94 -5.14 13.56
N TYR A 127 9.38 -6.06 12.78
CA TYR A 127 8.78 -7.28 13.32
C TYR A 127 9.81 -8.22 13.98
N GLN A 128 11.07 -8.25 13.51
CA GLN A 128 12.14 -9.01 14.16
C GLN A 128 12.52 -8.40 15.52
N GLN A 129 12.42 -7.09 15.67
CA GLN A 129 12.69 -6.38 16.93
C GLN A 129 11.50 -6.47 17.90
N ASP A 130 10.27 -6.40 17.38
CA ASP A 130 9.03 -6.54 18.14
C ASP A 130 8.03 -7.43 17.39
N SER A 131 7.84 -8.66 17.89
CA SER A 131 6.91 -9.63 17.30
C SER A 131 5.44 -9.19 17.30
N ASN A 132 5.06 -8.17 18.08
CA ASN A 132 3.70 -7.61 18.08
C ASN A 132 3.50 -6.52 17.02
N TYR A 133 4.57 -6.06 16.35
CA TYR A 133 4.52 -4.98 15.37
C TYR A 133 3.63 -5.34 14.16
N LEU A 134 3.71 -6.60 13.70
CA LEU A 134 2.90 -7.18 12.63
C LEU A 134 2.22 -8.47 13.10
N THR A 135 0.99 -8.68 12.64
CA THR A 135 0.31 -9.98 12.79
C THR A 135 0.96 -11.03 11.89
N HIS A 136 0.81 -12.32 12.23
CA HIS A 136 1.25 -13.43 11.38
C HIS A 136 0.75 -13.33 9.92
N ASN A 137 -0.51 -12.93 9.74
CA ASN A 137 -1.07 -12.72 8.40
C ASN A 137 -0.39 -11.57 7.65
N GLN A 138 -0.04 -10.47 8.33
CA GLN A 138 0.71 -9.37 7.73
C GLN A 138 2.12 -9.82 7.36
N VAL A 139 2.85 -10.51 8.25
CA VAL A 139 4.20 -11.04 7.95
C VAL A 139 4.16 -11.94 6.72
N ARG A 140 3.20 -12.86 6.65
CA ARG A 140 3.00 -13.76 5.50
C ARG A 140 2.76 -12.97 4.20
N ARG A 141 1.93 -11.92 4.25
CA ARG A 141 1.65 -11.05 3.09
C ARG A 141 2.87 -10.23 2.68
N VAL A 142 3.60 -9.65 3.64
CA VAL A 142 4.78 -8.83 3.41
C VAL A 142 5.91 -9.66 2.79
N LEU A 143 6.19 -10.87 3.30
CA LEU A 143 7.18 -11.77 2.71
C LEU A 143 6.86 -12.15 1.25
N ARG A 144 5.59 -12.46 0.95
CA ARG A 144 5.17 -12.73 -0.44
C ARG A 144 5.40 -11.52 -1.35
N LYS A 145 5.01 -10.33 -0.88
CA LYS A 145 5.16 -9.09 -1.64
C LYS A 145 6.62 -8.72 -1.83
N LEU A 146 7.46 -8.90 -0.82
CA LEU A 146 8.91 -8.68 -0.90
C LEU A 146 9.57 -9.64 -1.91
N SER A 147 9.21 -10.93 -1.87
CA SER A 147 9.69 -11.89 -2.88
C SER A 147 9.30 -11.44 -4.29
N LYS A 148 8.06 -10.97 -4.49
CA LYS A 148 7.61 -10.47 -5.79
C LYS A 148 8.34 -9.18 -6.20
N ALA A 149 8.62 -8.28 -5.26
CA ALA A 149 9.37 -7.06 -5.53
C ALA A 149 10.80 -7.37 -6.00
N TYR A 150 11.48 -8.34 -5.37
CA TYR A 150 12.78 -8.81 -5.84
C TYR A 150 12.73 -9.48 -7.22
N GLN A 151 11.66 -10.22 -7.55
CA GLN A 151 11.48 -10.76 -8.90
C GLN A 151 11.34 -9.62 -9.92
N ASN A 152 10.50 -8.63 -9.64
CA ASN A 152 10.28 -7.49 -10.53
C ASN A 152 11.58 -6.70 -10.74
N SER A 153 12.40 -6.53 -9.70
CA SER A 153 13.69 -5.82 -9.77
C SER A 153 14.82 -6.65 -10.39
N GLY A 154 14.53 -7.80 -11.02
CA GLY A 154 15.55 -8.65 -11.65
C GLY A 154 16.49 -9.37 -10.68
N ASN A 155 16.08 -9.59 -9.43
CA ASN A 155 16.87 -10.28 -8.41
C ASN A 155 16.22 -11.62 -7.96
N PRO A 156 16.22 -12.65 -8.83
CA PRO A 156 15.56 -13.93 -8.53
C PRO A 156 16.20 -14.69 -7.37
N ALA A 157 17.50 -14.50 -7.10
CA ALA A 157 18.19 -15.13 -5.98
C ALA A 157 17.60 -14.67 -4.63
N LYS A 158 17.49 -13.34 -4.42
CA LYS A 158 16.85 -12.79 -3.22
C LYS A 158 15.36 -13.13 -3.13
N ALA A 159 14.66 -13.17 -4.26
CA ALA A 159 13.27 -13.62 -4.27
C ALA A 159 13.12 -15.05 -3.74
N ASN A 160 13.99 -15.97 -4.18
CA ASN A 160 13.99 -17.36 -3.73
C ASN A 160 14.30 -17.47 -2.24
N GLU A 161 15.28 -16.72 -1.74
CA GLU A 161 15.62 -16.66 -0.30
C GLU A 161 14.40 -16.25 0.53
N VAL A 162 13.71 -15.17 0.14
CA VAL A 162 12.50 -14.69 0.84
C VAL A 162 11.37 -15.72 0.76
N SER A 163 11.22 -16.39 -0.39
CA SER A 163 10.24 -17.47 -0.56
C SER A 163 10.53 -18.69 0.32
N GLN A 164 11.80 -19.06 0.49
CA GLN A 164 12.22 -20.14 1.38
C GLN A 164 11.96 -19.77 2.85
N ARG A 165 12.29 -18.55 3.26
CA ARG A 165 11.95 -18.01 4.59
C ARG A 165 10.44 -18.04 4.86
N LEU A 166 9.63 -17.69 3.86
CA LEU A 166 8.18 -17.78 3.96
C LEU A 166 7.70 -19.23 4.15
N ALA A 167 8.25 -20.17 3.37
CA ALA A 167 7.87 -21.58 3.42
C ALA A 167 8.28 -22.25 4.75
N SER A 168 9.41 -21.86 5.34
CA SER A 168 9.84 -22.37 6.65
C SER A 168 8.98 -21.85 7.79
N MET A 169 8.53 -20.59 7.72
CA MET A 169 7.64 -19.99 8.73
C MET A 169 6.19 -20.48 8.64
N TYR A 170 5.72 -20.79 7.43
CA TYR A 170 4.34 -21.21 7.18
C TYR A 170 4.31 -22.44 6.26
N PRO A 171 4.76 -23.61 6.77
CA PRO A 171 4.73 -24.84 5.99
C PRO A 171 3.29 -25.15 5.59
N LYS A 172 3.09 -25.56 4.33
CA LYS A 172 1.80 -26.15 3.93
C LYS A 172 1.61 -27.41 4.78
N LYS A 173 0.45 -27.57 5.42
CA LYS A 173 0.08 -28.86 6.01
C LYS A 173 0.22 -29.91 4.90
N LYS A 174 0.92 -31.01 5.18
CA LYS A 174 0.82 -32.21 4.35
C LYS A 174 -0.62 -32.69 4.52
N ASP A 175 -1.35 -32.76 3.42
CA ASP A 175 -2.57 -33.54 3.38
C ASP A 175 -2.09 -35.01 3.41
N ASP A 176 -2.28 -35.65 4.56
CA ASP A 176 -2.17 -37.12 4.71
C ASP A 176 -3.44 -37.79 4.17
#